data_AF-A0A4Q5QVZ1-F1
#
_entry.id   AF-A0A4Q5QVZ1-F1
#
_cell.length_a   1.000
_cell.length_b   1.000
_cell.length_c   1.000
_cell.angle_alpha   90.00
_cell.angle_beta   90.00
_cell.angle_gamma   90.00
#
_symmetry.space_group_name_H-M   'P 1'
#
loop_
_entity.id
_entity.type
_entity.pdbx_description
1 polymer ?
#
loop_
_entity_poly.entity_id
_entity_poly.type
_entity_poly.pdbx_seq_one_letter_code
_entity_poly.pdbx_strand_id
1 'polypeptide(L)'
;MSSEKPEQPEKSKKSEEPGQQQSKIRQGQQIVFETGESFAREMDRRDPLKEFRQQFIIPTRDNREQVYFLGNSLGLQPRSA
;
A
#
# COMPACT_ATOMS: atom_id res chain seq x y z
N MET A 1 -57.50 0.30 47.64
CA MET A 1 -56.85 0.07 46.34
C MET A 1 -55.48 -0.50 46.62
N SER A 2 -55.22 -1.65 46.02
CA SER A 2 -54.07 -2.51 46.26
C SER A 2 -52.74 -1.81 45.99
N SER A 3 -51.83 -2.00 46.93
CA SER A 3 -50.45 -2.46 46.76
C SER A 3 -49.76 -2.20 45.42
N GLU A 4 -48.67 -1.43 45.45
CA GLU A 4 -47.44 -1.87 44.78
C GLU A 4 -46.21 -1.43 45.56
N LYS A 5 -45.31 -2.40 45.70
CA LYS A 5 -44.16 -2.49 46.61
C LYS A 5 -42.92 -1.93 45.90
N PRO A 6 -41.95 -1.34 46.61
CA PRO A 6 -40.70 -0.92 45.98
C PRO A 6 -39.78 -2.14 45.80
N GLU A 7 -39.34 -2.40 44.57
CA GLU A 7 -38.35 -3.44 44.27
C GLU A 7 -37.00 -2.80 43.93
N GLN A 8 -35.98 -3.26 44.66
CA GLN A 8 -34.58 -2.82 44.65
C GLN A 8 -33.84 -3.37 43.41
N PRO A 9 -32.66 -2.81 43.07
CA PRO A 9 -31.90 -3.17 41.88
C PRO A 9 -31.09 -4.46 42.09
N GLU A 10 -31.26 -5.44 41.20
CA GLU A 10 -30.39 -6.62 41.15
C GLU A 10 -29.14 -6.38 40.29
N LYS A 11 -28.04 -6.92 40.80
CA LYS A 11 -26.67 -6.75 40.35
C LYS A 11 -26.33 -7.56 39.09
N SER A 12 -25.40 -6.99 38.33
CA SER A 12 -24.27 -7.65 37.65
C SER A 12 -24.54 -8.91 36.82
N LYS A 13 -24.40 -8.77 35.50
CA LYS A 13 -23.66 -9.75 34.69
C LYS A 13 -22.56 -9.02 33.92
N LYS A 14 -21.33 -9.22 34.41
CA LYS A 14 -20.08 -8.94 33.73
C LYS A 14 -20.00 -9.85 32.50
N SER A 15 -20.25 -9.31 31.31
CA SER A 15 -19.88 -9.98 30.07
C SER A 15 -18.47 -9.54 29.71
N GLU A 16 -17.53 -10.46 29.88
CA GLU A 16 -16.19 -10.36 29.33
C GLU A 16 -16.30 -10.18 27.82
N GLU A 17 -15.76 -9.07 27.29
CA GLU A 17 -15.52 -8.97 25.86
C GLU A 17 -14.33 -9.86 25.52
N PRO A 18 -14.48 -10.91 24.69
CA PRO A 18 -13.33 -11.49 24.05
C PRO A 18 -12.82 -10.45 23.06
N GLY A 19 -11.67 -9.86 23.39
CA GLY A 19 -10.90 -9.01 22.50
C GLY A 19 -10.70 -9.71 21.17
N GLN A 20 -11.55 -9.38 20.21
CA GLN A 20 -11.32 -9.72 18.83
C GLN A 20 -10.17 -8.83 18.39
N GLN A 21 -8.96 -9.38 18.46
CA GLN A 21 -7.79 -8.86 17.78
C GLN A 21 -8.15 -8.89 16.29
N GLN A 22 -8.80 -7.83 15.80
CA GLN A 22 -9.07 -7.65 14.39
C GLN A 22 -7.71 -7.54 13.73
N SER A 23 -7.33 -8.59 13.01
CA SER A 23 -6.23 -8.58 12.08
C SER A 23 -6.45 -7.41 11.14
N LYS A 24 -5.60 -6.38 11.27
CA LYS A 24 -5.60 -5.23 10.36
C LYS A 24 -5.28 -5.74 8.96
N ILE A 25 -6.33 -6.06 8.19
CA ILE A 25 -6.22 -6.32 6.76
C ILE A 25 -5.52 -5.09 6.17
N ARG A 26 -4.36 -5.29 5.53
CA ARG A 26 -3.70 -4.24 4.76
C ARG A 26 -4.69 -3.83 3.67
N GLN A 27 -5.37 -2.70 3.85
CA GLN A 27 -6.20 -2.15 2.79
C GLN A 27 -5.26 -1.80 1.63
N GLY A 28 -5.24 -2.65 0.61
CA GLY A 28 -4.55 -2.35 -0.64
C GLY A 28 -5.20 -1.11 -1.24
N GLN A 29 -4.39 -0.10 -1.53
CA GLN A 29 -4.86 1.11 -2.18
C GLN A 29 -5.46 0.74 -3.53
N GLN A 30 -6.73 1.07 -3.76
CA GLN A 30 -7.36 0.90 -5.08
C GLN A 30 -6.79 1.97 -6.01
N ILE A 31 -6.12 1.54 -7.08
CA ILE A 31 -5.58 2.42 -8.13
C ILE A 31 -6.50 2.30 -9.34
N VAL A 32 -7.04 3.43 -9.79
CA VAL A 32 -7.72 3.53 -11.08
C VAL A 32 -6.66 3.77 -12.15
N PHE A 33 -6.62 2.95 -13.20
CA PHE A 33 -5.63 3.06 -14.27
C PHE A 33 -6.10 3.99 -15.38
N GLU A 34 -5.17 4.80 -15.91
CA GLU A 34 -5.40 5.76 -16.99
C GLU A 34 -4.24 5.72 -17.99
N THR A 35 -4.49 6.09 -19.25
CA THR A 35 -3.48 6.05 -20.33
C THR A 35 -2.65 7.33 -20.47
N GLY A 36 -2.93 8.35 -19.66
CA GLY A 36 -2.32 9.67 -19.78
C GLY A 36 -0.89 9.78 -19.22
N GLU A 37 -0.13 10.73 -19.76
CA GLU A 37 1.22 11.05 -19.27
C GLU A 37 1.23 11.51 -17.80
N SER A 38 0.20 12.25 -17.37
CA SER A 38 0.03 12.70 -15.99
C SER A 38 -0.04 11.52 -15.01
N PHE A 39 -0.75 10.46 -15.39
CA PHE A 39 -0.87 9.24 -14.60
C PHE A 39 0.49 8.53 -14.48
N ALA A 40 1.22 8.36 -15.59
CA ALA A 40 2.55 7.76 -15.58
C ALA A 40 3.52 8.53 -14.66
N ARG A 41 3.55 9.87 -14.77
CA ARG A 41 4.39 10.73 -13.91
C ARG A 41 4.04 10.63 -12.43
N GLU A 42 2.76 10.49 -12.09
CA GLU A 42 2.34 10.29 -10.71
C GLU A 42 2.76 8.93 -10.17
N MET A 43 2.66 7.87 -10.98
CA MET A 43 3.13 6.55 -10.62
C MET A 43 4.65 6.52 -10.40
N ASP A 44 5.43 7.18 -11.27
CA ASP A 44 6.89 7.32 -11.11
C ASP A 44 7.24 8.07 -9.81
N ARG A 45 6.46 9.08 -9.42
CA ARG A 45 6.66 9.82 -8.15
C ARG A 45 6.41 8.97 -6.91
N ARG A 46 5.40 8.09 -6.98
CA ARG A 46 4.97 7.21 -5.88
C ARG A 46 5.83 5.95 -5.74
N ASP A 47 6.67 5.64 -6.74
CA ASP A 47 7.51 4.44 -6.72
C ASP A 47 8.58 4.52 -5.61
N PRO A 48 8.50 3.68 -4.56
CA PRO A 48 9.53 3.64 -3.52
C PRO A 48 10.88 3.09 -4.02
N LEU A 49 10.93 2.48 -5.21
CA LEU A 49 12.13 1.89 -5.80
C LEU A 49 12.81 2.79 -6.84
N LYS A 50 12.28 3.99 -7.11
CA LYS A 50 12.78 4.88 -8.18
C LYS A 50 14.28 5.17 -8.09
N GLU A 51 14.84 5.21 -6.87
CA GLU A 51 16.26 5.50 -6.63
C GLU A 51 17.18 4.39 -7.17
N PHE A 52 16.70 3.14 -7.26
CA PHE A 52 17.49 2.04 -7.82
C PHE A 52 17.81 2.24 -9.30
N ARG A 53 16.99 3.00 -10.05
CA ARG A 53 17.26 3.33 -11.45
C ARG A 53 18.64 3.97 -11.63
N GLN A 54 19.06 4.79 -10.67
CA GLN A 54 20.33 5.52 -10.72
C GLN A 54 21.55 4.60 -10.54
N GLN A 55 21.36 3.38 -10.03
CA GLN A 55 22.43 2.42 -9.81
C GLN A 55 22.86 1.69 -11.10
N PHE A 56 22.17 1.90 -12.22
CA PHE A 56 22.44 1.25 -13.50
C PHE A 56 22.84 2.23 -14.60
N ILE A 57 23.59 1.74 -15.58
CA ILE A 57 23.95 2.47 -16.80
C ILE A 57 22.84 2.25 -17.84
N ILE A 58 22.05 3.29 -18.11
CA ILE A 58 20.98 3.24 -19.13
C ILE A 58 21.57 3.62 -20.49
N PRO A 59 21.38 2.80 -21.54
CA PRO A 59 21.85 3.12 -22.88
C PRO A 59 21.27 4.44 -23.38
N THR A 60 22.10 5.22 -24.08
CA THR A 60 21.68 6.46 -24.73
C THR A 60 21.92 6.38 -26.24
N ARG A 61 21.02 6.99 -27.01
CA ARG A 61 21.16 7.21 -28.45
C ARG A 61 20.73 8.64 -28.73
N ASP A 62 21.54 9.39 -29.47
CA ASP A 62 21.28 10.80 -29.78
C ASP A 62 20.99 11.64 -28.52
N ASN A 63 21.78 11.42 -27.45
CA ASN A 63 21.64 12.05 -26.14
C ASN A 63 20.28 11.81 -25.43
N ARG A 64 19.51 10.82 -25.85
CA ARG A 64 18.25 10.41 -25.20
C ARG A 64 18.37 9.02 -24.60
N GLU A 65 17.92 8.86 -23.36
CA GLU A 65 17.80 7.55 -22.73
C GLU A 65 16.88 6.64 -23.55
N GLN A 66 17.27 5.39 -23.70
CA GLN A 66 16.49 4.40 -24.40
C GLN A 66 15.52 3.68 -23.46
N VAL A 67 14.36 3.29 -23.99
CA VAL A 67 13.42 2.41 -23.28
C VAL A 67 13.90 0.97 -23.44
N TYR A 68 14.48 0.42 -22.37
CA TYR A 68 15.13 -0.89 -22.40
C TYR A 68 14.25 -1.97 -21.76
N PHE A 69 13.48 -2.68 -22.58
CA PHE A 69 12.60 -3.80 -22.15
C PHE A 69 13.22 -5.19 -22.34
N LEU A 70 14.52 -5.28 -22.62
CA LEU A 70 15.25 -6.55 -22.83
C LEU A 70 16.03 -7.03 -21.59
N GLY A 71 15.73 -6.46 -20.41
CA GLY A 71 16.40 -6.78 -19.14
C GLY A 71 16.25 -8.24 -18.68
N ASN A 72 15.29 -8.97 -19.24
CA ASN A 72 15.12 -10.41 -19.04
C ASN A 72 16.17 -11.27 -19.77
N SER A 73 16.77 -10.74 -20.84
CA SER A 73 17.81 -11.44 -21.60
C SER A 73 19.20 -10.99 -21.18
N LEU A 74 19.43 -9.67 -21.16
CA LEU A 74 20.69 -9.07 -20.73
C LEU A 74 20.39 -7.90 -19.79
N GLY A 75 20.76 -8.07 -18.52
CA GLY A 75 20.62 -7.03 -17.51
C GLY A 75 21.51 -5.81 -17.80
N LEU A 76 21.10 -4.64 -17.30
CA LEU A 76 21.93 -3.44 -17.35
C LEU A 76 23.13 -3.59 -16.40
N GLN A 77 24.25 -2.99 -16.79
CA GLN A 77 25.44 -2.96 -15.95
C GLN A 77 25.22 -2.07 -14.72
N PRO A 78 25.46 -2.56 -13.48
CA PRO A 78 25.50 -1.72 -12.29
C PRO A 78 26.68 -0.75 -12.34
N ARG A 79 26.52 0.46 -11.80
CA ARG A 79 27.59 1.47 -11.78
C ARG A 79 28.75 1.13 -10.84
N SER A 80 28.53 0.23 -9.88
CA SER A 80 29.53 -0.19 -8.89
C SER A 80 30.35 -1.42 -9.31
N ALA A 81 30.14 -1.93 -10.51
CA ALA A 81 30.79 -3.13 -11.04
C ALA A 81 32.14 -2.81 -11.70
#